data_AF-A0A3C1UTB6-F1
#
_entry.id   AF-A0A3C1UTB6-F1
#
_cell.length_a   1.000
_cell.length_b   1.000
_cell.length_c   1.000
_cell.angle_alpha   90.00
_cell.angle_beta   90.00
_cell.angle_gamma   90.00
#
_symmetry.space_group_name_H-M   'P 1'
#
loop_
_entity.id
_entity.type
_entity.pdbx_description
1 polymer ?
#
loop_
_entity_poly.entity_id
_entity_poly.type
_entity_poly.pdbx_seq_one_letter_code
_entity_poly.pdbx_strand_id
1 'polypeptide(L)'
;MEQEKKAWLVLADGTVLEGKAFGAQGTAIGEIVFTTGMTGYQEVLTDPSYYGQIVTQTYPLIGNYGINLDDMESSASHVRGYVVREWCDQPSNFRVAMNIDQYLKQQNVIAISGIDTRHLTKKLREYGVMNGAVTTEYETVDREKLLADIRSFAIVDAVKSVTCKEIREEKSEQGLYRVVLMDFGYKRNIVRSLKRRGCDVTIVPSCTSAEEILAMKPDGIMLSNGPGDPEENVEVIAQIKQLFDAGVPIFGICLGHQ
;
A
#
# COMPACT_ATOMS: atom_id res chain seq x y z
N MET A 1 -11.56 2.45 31.91
CA MET A 1 -11.89 2.93 30.56
C MET A 1 -10.82 3.96 30.21
N GLU A 2 -9.91 3.60 29.33
CA GLU A 2 -8.90 4.52 28.82
C GLU A 2 -9.64 5.67 28.10
N GLN A 3 -9.26 6.91 28.37
CA GLN A 3 -9.95 8.08 27.84
C GLN A 3 -9.82 8.05 26.31
N GLU A 4 -10.93 7.96 25.58
CA GLU A 4 -10.92 7.93 24.11
C GLU A 4 -10.22 9.19 23.59
N LYS A 5 -9.05 9.01 22.96
CA LYS A 5 -8.28 10.09 22.38
C LYS A 5 -8.92 10.55 21.08
N LYS A 6 -8.90 11.87 20.85
CA LYS A 6 -9.42 12.47 19.62
C LYS A 6 -8.41 12.33 18.48
N ALA A 7 -8.94 12.23 17.27
CA ALA A 7 -8.18 12.37 16.03
C ALA A 7 -8.97 13.23 15.04
N TRP A 8 -8.27 13.85 14.10
CA TRP A 8 -8.85 14.69 13.06
C TRP A 8 -8.35 14.25 11.69
N LEU A 9 -9.27 14.20 10.73
CA LEU A 9 -8.95 14.15 9.31
C LEU A 9 -9.08 15.58 8.74
N VAL A 10 -8.00 16.10 8.20
CA VAL A 10 -7.93 17.43 7.58
C VAL A 10 -7.70 17.26 6.09
N LEU A 11 -8.52 17.88 5.25
CA LEU A 11 -8.40 17.81 3.79
C LEU A 11 -7.78 19.10 3.23
N ALA A 12 -7.16 19.01 2.05
CA ALA A 12 -6.51 20.15 1.38
C ALA A 12 -7.42 21.36 1.14
N ASP A 13 -8.74 21.13 1.04
CA ASP A 13 -9.75 22.17 0.87
C ASP A 13 -10.18 22.84 2.20
N GLY A 14 -9.59 22.43 3.32
CA GLY A 14 -9.89 22.95 4.65
C GLY A 14 -11.01 22.21 5.39
N THR A 15 -11.60 21.16 4.81
CA THR A 15 -12.55 20.30 5.54
C THR A 15 -11.86 19.64 6.73
N VAL A 16 -12.50 19.65 7.90
CA VAL A 16 -12.01 19.00 9.12
C VAL A 16 -13.09 18.07 9.66
N LEU A 17 -12.74 16.81 9.86
CA LEU A 17 -13.62 15.80 10.44
C LEU A 17 -13.01 15.30 11.75
N GLU A 18 -13.72 15.47 12.87
CA GLU A 18 -13.34 14.95 14.18
C GLU A 18 -13.82 13.51 14.35
N GLY A 19 -12.96 12.68 14.92
CA GLY A 19 -13.24 11.29 15.23
C GLY A 19 -12.42 10.80 16.41
N LYS A 20 -12.30 9.48 16.52
CA LYS A 20 -11.59 8.79 17.61
C LYS A 20 -10.30 8.19 17.09
N ALA A 21 -9.21 8.44 17.79
CA ALA A 21 -7.90 7.89 17.47
C ALA A 21 -7.86 6.39 17.74
N PHE A 22 -7.23 5.65 16.83
CA PHE A 22 -6.74 4.29 17.04
C PHE A 22 -5.47 4.10 16.22
N GLY A 23 -4.70 3.05 16.48
CA GLY A 23 -3.35 2.92 15.94
C GLY A 23 -2.35 3.85 16.64
N ALA A 24 -1.33 4.28 15.90
CA ALA A 24 -0.27 5.15 16.41
C ALA A 24 -0.77 6.59 16.65
N GLN A 25 0.05 7.38 17.36
CA GLN A 25 -0.18 8.81 17.61
C GLN A 25 0.75 9.64 16.73
N GLY A 26 0.37 10.88 16.44
CA GLY A 26 1.15 11.84 15.67
C GLY A 26 0.35 12.41 14.50
N THR A 27 1.05 12.78 13.43
CA THR A 27 0.46 13.32 12.20
C THR A 27 1.00 12.57 10.97
N ALA A 28 0.10 12.10 10.11
CA ALA A 28 0.44 11.53 8.80
C ALA A 28 -0.26 12.33 7.70
N ILE A 29 0.52 12.82 6.74
CA ILE A 29 0.03 13.47 5.52
C ILE A 29 0.15 12.49 4.35
N GLY A 30 -0.88 12.41 3.53
CA GLY A 30 -0.92 11.56 2.35
C GLY A 30 -2.07 11.92 1.40
N GLU A 31 -2.09 11.29 0.24
CA GLU A 31 -3.23 11.37 -0.67
C GLU A 31 -4.38 10.52 -0.12
N ILE A 32 -5.58 11.11 0.03
CA ILE A 32 -6.75 10.39 0.53
C ILE A 32 -7.39 9.60 -0.62
N VAL A 33 -7.43 8.29 -0.46
CA VAL A 33 -8.13 7.37 -1.36
C VAL A 33 -9.21 6.60 -0.61
N PHE A 34 -10.12 5.97 -1.35
CA PHE A 34 -11.10 5.06 -0.77
C PHE A 34 -11.09 3.71 -1.48
N THR A 35 -11.40 2.65 -0.74
CA THR A 35 -11.58 1.31 -1.29
C THR A 35 -12.93 0.74 -0.88
N THR A 36 -13.55 0.00 -1.81
CA THR A 36 -14.89 -0.57 -1.65
C THR A 36 -14.89 -2.04 -1.23
N GLY A 37 -13.70 -2.60 -0.97
CA GLY A 37 -13.58 -3.96 -0.46
C GLY A 37 -14.31 -4.10 0.88
N MET A 38 -15.21 -5.08 0.99
CA MET A 38 -15.91 -5.38 2.26
C MET A 38 -15.08 -6.30 3.16
N THR A 39 -14.09 -6.97 2.60
CA THR A 39 -13.12 -7.84 3.25
C THR A 39 -11.75 -7.56 2.67
N GLY A 40 -10.71 -8.12 3.29
CA GLY A 40 -9.34 -7.97 2.80
C GLY A 40 -8.65 -6.71 3.29
N TYR A 41 -9.06 -6.15 4.44
CA TYR A 41 -8.48 -4.90 4.94
C TYR A 41 -7.01 -5.06 5.33
N GLN A 42 -6.57 -6.25 5.74
CA GLN A 42 -5.17 -6.52 6.08
C GLN A 42 -4.29 -6.51 4.82
N GLU A 43 -4.79 -7.12 3.76
CA GLU A 43 -4.17 -7.17 2.45
C GLU A 43 -4.09 -5.77 1.84
N VAL A 44 -5.08 -4.91 2.09
CA VAL A 44 -5.03 -3.47 1.74
C VAL A 44 -3.94 -2.75 2.53
N LEU A 45 -3.87 -2.94 3.86
CA LEU A 45 -2.84 -2.29 4.69
C LEU A 45 -1.42 -2.65 4.22
N THR A 46 -1.20 -3.90 3.80
CA THR A 46 0.10 -4.44 3.39
C THR A 46 0.35 -4.45 1.88
N ASP A 47 -0.49 -3.78 1.09
CA ASP A 47 -0.28 -3.64 -0.34
C ASP A 47 0.64 -2.44 -0.62
N PRO A 48 1.84 -2.64 -1.19
CA PRO A 48 2.78 -1.55 -1.47
C PRO A 48 2.24 -0.47 -2.40
N SER A 49 1.21 -0.78 -3.20
CA SER A 49 0.57 0.19 -4.08
C SER A 49 -0.09 1.36 -3.34
N TYR A 50 -0.36 1.24 -2.03
CA TYR A 50 -0.87 2.35 -1.21
C TYR A 50 0.23 3.23 -0.59
N TYR A 51 1.49 3.09 -1.00
CA TYR A 51 2.57 3.97 -0.52
C TYR A 51 2.21 5.45 -0.72
N GLY A 52 2.34 6.24 0.34
CA GLY A 52 2.03 7.68 0.31
C GLY A 52 0.54 8.01 0.48
N GLN A 53 -0.33 7.00 0.55
CA GLN A 53 -1.78 7.20 0.60
C GLN A 53 -2.36 6.96 2.00
N ILE A 54 -3.44 7.67 2.30
CA ILE A 54 -4.30 7.45 3.46
C ILE A 54 -5.56 6.76 2.96
N VAL A 55 -5.79 5.54 3.45
CA VAL A 55 -6.86 4.69 2.91
C VAL A 55 -8.13 4.83 3.73
N THR A 56 -9.22 5.14 3.04
CA THR A 56 -10.58 5.18 3.59
C THR A 56 -11.34 3.90 3.24
N GLN A 57 -11.84 3.21 4.25
CA GLN A 57 -12.71 2.06 4.05
C GLN A 57 -14.17 2.49 3.90
N THR A 58 -14.83 2.03 2.84
CA THR A 58 -16.28 2.27 2.71
C THR A 58 -17.10 1.28 3.53
N TYR A 59 -16.61 0.06 3.74
CA TYR A 59 -17.28 -0.91 4.60
C TYR A 59 -17.19 -0.44 6.06
N PRO A 60 -18.31 -0.35 6.79
CA PRO A 60 -18.34 0.43 8.02
C PRO A 60 -17.59 -0.21 9.19
N LEU A 61 -17.54 -1.54 9.27
CA LEU A 61 -16.95 -2.27 10.39
C LEU A 61 -15.62 -2.92 9.98
N ILE A 62 -14.51 -2.38 10.47
CA ILE A 62 -13.17 -2.84 10.10
C ILE A 62 -12.46 -3.49 11.29
N GLY A 63 -11.71 -4.56 11.05
CA GLY A 63 -11.02 -5.29 12.12
C GLY A 63 -11.82 -6.46 12.70
N ASN A 64 -13.00 -6.79 12.18
CA ASN A 64 -13.87 -7.84 12.71
C ASN A 64 -13.25 -9.25 12.74
N TYR A 65 -12.30 -9.55 11.85
CA TYR A 65 -11.54 -10.80 11.86
C TYR A 65 -10.09 -10.62 12.33
N GLY A 66 -9.78 -9.46 12.95
CA GLY A 66 -8.46 -9.07 13.43
C GLY A 66 -7.38 -9.13 12.35
N ILE A 67 -6.16 -9.45 12.77
CA ILE A 67 -4.98 -9.59 11.91
C ILE A 67 -4.36 -10.97 12.15
N ASN A 68 -3.91 -11.61 11.08
CA ASN A 68 -3.14 -12.86 11.13
C ASN A 68 -1.81 -12.69 10.39
N LEU A 69 -0.85 -13.60 10.55
CA LEU A 69 0.48 -13.43 9.96
C LEU A 69 0.60 -13.96 8.53
N ASP A 70 -0.35 -14.78 8.06
CA ASP A 70 -0.26 -15.44 6.76
C ASP A 70 -0.80 -14.59 5.60
N ASP A 71 -1.74 -13.68 5.89
CA ASP A 71 -2.44 -12.87 4.89
C ASP A 71 -1.69 -11.55 4.56
N MET A 72 -0.43 -11.43 4.96
CA MET A 72 0.40 -10.26 4.65
C MET A 72 0.85 -10.27 3.20
N GLU A 73 0.49 -9.22 2.43
CA GLU A 73 0.92 -9.07 1.03
C GLU A 73 2.32 -8.48 0.88
N SER A 74 2.88 -7.89 1.94
CA SER A 74 4.28 -7.46 2.01
C SER A 74 4.84 -7.65 3.43
N SER A 75 6.04 -7.14 3.71
CA SER A 75 6.64 -7.21 5.05
C SER A 75 6.04 -6.26 6.08
N ALA A 76 5.33 -5.22 5.65
CA ALA A 76 4.87 -4.14 6.52
C ALA A 76 3.62 -3.45 5.96
N SER A 77 2.98 -2.61 6.76
CA SER A 77 1.95 -1.71 6.25
C SER A 77 2.58 -0.63 5.36
N HIS A 78 1.97 -0.33 4.23
CA HIS A 78 2.41 0.71 3.30
C HIS A 78 1.51 1.95 3.28
N VAL A 79 0.33 1.87 3.90
CA VAL A 79 -0.54 3.04 4.07
C VAL A 79 0.09 4.04 5.04
N ARG A 80 -0.05 5.34 4.76
CA ARG A 80 0.38 6.42 5.66
C ARG A 80 -0.60 6.67 6.80
N GLY A 81 -1.88 6.42 6.55
CA GLY A 81 -2.93 6.57 7.54
C GLY A 81 -4.15 5.77 7.15
N TYR A 82 -5.06 5.61 8.11
CA TYR A 82 -6.20 4.74 7.94
C TYR A 82 -7.49 5.34 8.49
N VAL A 83 -8.55 5.29 7.69
CA VAL A 83 -9.80 6.01 7.96
C VAL A 83 -10.96 5.02 7.88
N VAL A 84 -11.70 4.88 8.97
CA VAL A 84 -12.81 3.93 9.08
C VAL A 84 -14.03 4.57 9.73
N ARG A 85 -15.20 3.96 9.52
CA ARG A 85 -16.42 4.36 10.24
C ARG A 85 -16.38 3.84 11.67
N GLU A 86 -16.14 2.55 11.82
CA GLU A 86 -16.05 1.84 13.09
C GLU A 86 -14.92 0.81 13.01
N TRP A 87 -14.20 0.62 14.11
CA TRP A 87 -13.23 -0.46 14.22
C TRP A 87 -13.64 -1.42 15.33
N CYS A 88 -13.38 -2.72 15.13
CA CYS A 88 -13.71 -3.78 16.07
C CYS A 88 -12.55 -4.02 17.04
N ASP A 89 -12.79 -3.83 18.34
CA ASP A 89 -11.83 -4.03 19.42
C ASP A 89 -11.67 -5.50 19.83
N GLN A 90 -12.74 -6.28 19.69
CA GLN A 90 -12.80 -7.71 19.99
C GLN A 90 -13.05 -8.54 18.72
N PRO A 91 -12.00 -8.79 17.90
CA PRO A 91 -12.15 -9.55 16.68
C PRO A 91 -12.54 -11.01 16.94
N SER A 92 -13.29 -11.61 16.03
CA SER A 92 -13.73 -13.01 16.12
C SER A 92 -13.42 -13.78 14.84
N ASN A 93 -12.27 -14.43 14.82
CA ASN A 93 -11.87 -15.37 13.78
C ASN A 93 -10.85 -16.35 14.35
N PHE A 94 -10.90 -17.62 13.96
CA PHE A 94 -9.99 -18.66 14.46
C PHE A 94 -8.51 -18.39 14.13
N ARG A 95 -8.22 -17.53 13.15
CA ARG A 95 -6.88 -17.15 12.71
C ARG A 95 -6.33 -15.89 13.39
N VAL A 96 -7.12 -15.23 14.25
CA VAL A 96 -6.70 -13.99 14.93
C VAL A 96 -5.41 -14.21 15.71
N ALA A 97 -4.41 -13.39 15.42
CA ALA A 97 -3.20 -13.26 16.22
C ALA A 97 -3.22 -11.97 17.05
N MET A 98 -3.78 -10.88 16.51
CA MET A 98 -3.91 -9.59 17.18
C MET A 98 -5.09 -8.78 16.62
N ASN A 99 -5.50 -7.73 17.33
CA ASN A 99 -6.50 -6.79 16.79
C ASN A 99 -5.83 -5.73 15.89
N ILE A 100 -6.65 -4.98 15.15
CA ILE A 100 -6.17 -3.99 14.18
C ILE A 100 -5.45 -2.81 14.85
N ASP A 101 -5.89 -2.37 16.02
CA ASP A 101 -5.27 -1.26 16.76
C ASP A 101 -3.82 -1.60 17.17
N GLN A 102 -3.61 -2.81 17.70
CA GLN A 102 -2.29 -3.33 18.05
C GLN A 102 -1.38 -3.38 16.82
N TYR A 103 -1.87 -3.89 15.70
CA TYR A 103 -1.11 -3.95 14.46
C TYR A 103 -0.71 -2.56 13.95
N LEU A 104 -1.66 -1.62 13.88
CA LEU A 104 -1.39 -0.26 13.41
C LEU A 104 -0.40 0.48 14.33
N LYS A 105 -0.48 0.28 15.65
CA LYS A 105 0.53 0.78 16.60
C LYS A 105 1.92 0.22 16.32
N GLN A 106 2.03 -1.09 16.09
CA GLN A 106 3.31 -1.75 15.76
C GLN A 106 3.89 -1.25 14.43
N GLN A 107 3.04 -0.94 13.45
CA GLN A 107 3.42 -0.42 12.14
C GLN A 107 3.59 1.10 12.13
N ASN A 108 3.40 1.78 13.26
CA ASN A 108 3.41 3.24 13.39
C ASN A 108 2.44 3.95 12.41
N VAL A 109 1.27 3.35 12.17
CA VAL A 109 0.22 3.90 11.31
C VAL A 109 -0.82 4.61 12.16
N ILE A 110 -1.09 5.86 11.84
CA ILE A 110 -2.08 6.69 12.53
C ILE A 110 -3.45 6.46 11.89
N ALA A 111 -4.47 6.26 12.72
CA ALA A 111 -5.81 5.96 12.23
C ALA A 111 -6.92 6.72 12.98
N ILE A 112 -8.01 6.94 12.27
CA ILE A 112 -9.20 7.66 12.76
C ILE A 112 -10.46 6.86 12.47
N SER A 113 -11.31 6.76 13.49
CA SER A 113 -12.62 6.13 13.43
C SER A 113 -13.73 7.10 13.82
N GLY A 114 -14.99 6.73 13.61
CA GLY A 114 -16.15 7.53 14.01
C GLY A 114 -16.56 8.62 13.02
N ILE A 115 -15.84 8.79 11.90
CA ILE A 115 -16.22 9.77 10.87
C ILE A 115 -17.25 9.20 9.88
N ASP A 116 -17.91 10.07 9.13
CA ASP A 116 -18.79 9.66 8.03
C ASP A 116 -17.96 9.33 6.78
N THR A 117 -17.50 8.08 6.67
CA THR A 117 -16.72 7.62 5.51
C THR A 117 -17.53 7.64 4.22
N ARG A 118 -18.87 7.62 4.26
CA ARG A 118 -19.73 7.76 3.08
C ARG A 118 -19.71 9.19 2.56
N HIS A 119 -19.79 10.18 3.45
CA HIS A 119 -19.62 11.59 3.08
C HIS A 119 -18.25 11.83 2.42
N LEU A 120 -17.18 11.34 3.06
CA LEU A 120 -15.82 11.45 2.51
C LEU A 120 -15.70 10.78 1.14
N THR A 121 -16.21 9.56 0.98
CA THR A 121 -16.19 8.84 -0.29
C THR A 121 -16.92 9.60 -1.40
N LYS A 122 -18.10 10.17 -1.12
CA LYS A 122 -18.83 10.99 -2.10
C LYS A 122 -18.02 12.20 -2.52
N LYS A 123 -17.37 12.87 -1.57
CA LYS A 123 -16.51 14.03 -1.82
C LYS A 123 -15.34 13.68 -2.74
N LEU A 124 -14.59 12.62 -2.42
CA LEU A 124 -13.47 12.15 -3.25
C LEU A 124 -13.92 11.76 -4.67
N ARG A 125 -15.11 11.18 -4.80
CA ARG A 125 -15.67 10.85 -6.11
C ARG A 125 -16.08 12.09 -6.93
N GLU A 126 -16.57 13.14 -6.27
CA GLU A 126 -17.05 14.36 -6.93
C GLU A 126 -15.91 15.32 -7.30
N TYR A 127 -14.88 15.43 -6.46
CA TYR A 127 -13.79 16.40 -6.62
C TYR A 127 -12.44 15.78 -7.00
N GLY A 128 -12.37 14.45 -7.12
CA GLY A 128 -11.13 13.70 -7.32
C GLY A 128 -10.39 13.40 -6.02
N VAL A 129 -9.26 12.68 -6.16
CA VAL A 129 -8.33 12.44 -5.05
C VAL A 129 -7.83 13.78 -4.52
N MET A 130 -7.60 13.84 -3.22
CA MET A 130 -7.10 15.04 -2.56
C MET A 130 -6.15 14.67 -1.44
N ASN A 131 -5.15 15.51 -1.22
CA ASN A 131 -4.28 15.36 -0.06
C ASN A 131 -5.05 15.65 1.23
N GLY A 132 -4.63 14.98 2.29
CA GLY A 132 -5.11 15.24 3.64
C GLY A 132 -4.13 14.74 4.69
N ALA A 133 -4.50 14.96 5.95
CA ALA A 133 -3.77 14.47 7.09
C ALA A 133 -4.68 13.81 8.10
N VAL A 134 -4.23 12.69 8.68
CA VAL A 134 -4.77 12.15 9.92
C VAL A 134 -3.84 12.58 11.05
N THR A 135 -4.38 13.25 12.07
CA THR A 135 -3.58 13.75 13.20
C THR A 135 -4.28 13.58 14.55
N THR A 136 -3.50 13.27 15.58
CA THR A 136 -3.94 13.30 16.99
C THR A 136 -3.53 14.59 17.71
N GLU A 137 -2.92 15.54 17.00
CA GLU A 137 -2.26 16.73 17.55
C GLU A 137 -2.91 18.03 17.04
N TYR A 138 -4.08 17.95 16.42
CA TYR A 138 -4.76 19.05 15.73
C TYR A 138 -4.97 20.32 16.59
N GLU A 139 -5.15 20.14 17.90
CA GLU A 139 -5.36 21.24 18.84
C GLU A 139 -4.05 21.96 19.21
N THR A 140 -2.90 21.32 19.05
CA THR A 140 -1.59 21.84 19.45
C THR A 140 -0.70 22.26 18.29
N VAL A 141 -0.97 21.77 17.06
CA VAL A 141 -0.20 22.11 15.86
C VAL A 141 -0.62 23.46 15.26
N ASP A 142 0.31 24.08 14.54
CA ASP A 142 0.01 25.20 13.65
C ASP A 142 -0.85 24.72 12.47
N ARG A 143 -2.12 25.16 12.45
CA ARG A 143 -3.13 24.72 11.47
C ARG A 143 -2.86 25.28 10.08
N GLU A 144 -2.32 26.49 9.98
CA GLU A 144 -1.99 27.11 8.69
C GLU A 144 -0.81 26.38 8.06
N LYS A 145 0.21 26.07 8.87
CA LYS A 145 1.34 25.24 8.44
C LYS A 145 0.89 23.85 8.02
N LEU A 146 0.08 23.16 8.83
CA LEU A 146 -0.44 21.82 8.49
C LEU A 146 -1.19 21.83 7.14
N LEU A 147 -2.03 22.84 6.89
CA LEU A 147 -2.77 22.95 5.65
C LEU A 147 -1.85 23.25 4.45
N ALA A 148 -0.81 24.05 4.64
CA ALA A 148 0.22 24.28 3.63
C ALA A 148 0.97 22.96 3.29
N ASP A 149 1.40 22.22 4.31
CA ASP A 149 2.10 20.94 4.15
C ASP A 149 1.23 19.91 3.41
N ILE A 150 -0.07 19.82 3.73
CA ILE A 150 -1.05 18.99 3.02
C ILE A 150 -1.13 19.36 1.54
N ARG A 151 -1.23 20.66 1.22
CA ARG A 151 -1.37 21.15 -0.16
C ARG A 151 -0.11 20.93 -0.99
N SER A 152 1.07 20.98 -0.36
CA SER A 152 2.36 20.74 -1.03
C SER A 152 2.75 19.26 -1.11
N PHE A 153 2.01 18.36 -0.46
CA PHE A 153 2.37 16.95 -0.45
C PHE A 153 2.32 16.35 -1.86
N ALA A 154 3.37 15.63 -2.22
CA ALA A 154 3.44 14.83 -3.42
C ALA A 154 4.07 13.48 -3.07
N ILE A 155 3.57 12.43 -3.72
CA ILE A 155 4.20 11.11 -3.67
C ILE A 155 5.36 11.18 -4.66
N VAL A 156 6.58 10.98 -4.18
CA VAL A 156 7.80 11.01 -4.99
C VAL A 156 8.58 9.73 -4.78
N ASP A 157 9.31 9.30 -5.81
CA ASP A 157 10.18 8.11 -5.75
C ASP A 157 9.43 6.87 -5.20
N ALA A 158 8.17 6.70 -5.59
CA ALA A 158 7.25 5.72 -5.00
C ALA A 158 7.80 4.29 -5.15
N VAL A 159 8.15 3.89 -6.37
CA VAL A 159 8.73 2.57 -6.68
C VAL A 159 10.06 2.37 -5.95
N LYS A 160 10.96 3.37 -5.99
CA LYS A 160 12.26 3.30 -5.31
C LYS A 160 12.13 3.13 -3.79
N SER A 161 11.04 3.64 -3.22
CA SER A 161 10.76 3.53 -1.78
C SER A 161 10.26 2.15 -1.36
N VAL A 162 9.75 1.33 -2.28
CA VAL A 162 9.14 0.03 -1.97
C VAL A 162 9.82 -1.18 -2.60
N THR A 163 10.64 -0.99 -3.64
CA THR A 163 11.43 -2.06 -4.26
C THR A 163 12.35 -2.75 -3.27
N CYS A 164 12.62 -4.04 -3.49
CA CYS A 164 13.65 -4.76 -2.77
C CYS A 164 15.05 -4.18 -3.04
N LYS A 165 15.95 -4.38 -2.07
CA LYS A 165 17.34 -3.91 -2.13
C LYS A 165 18.30 -4.94 -2.71
N GLU A 166 17.95 -6.21 -2.58
CA GLU A 166 18.79 -7.35 -2.95
C GLU A 166 17.97 -8.33 -3.78
N ILE A 167 18.66 -9.03 -4.68
CA ILE A 167 18.08 -10.10 -5.48
C ILE A 167 17.73 -11.27 -4.55
N ARG A 168 16.54 -11.83 -4.73
CA ARG A 168 16.05 -12.96 -3.94
C ARG A 168 15.50 -14.04 -4.84
N GLU A 169 15.73 -15.30 -4.47
CA GLU A 169 15.21 -16.44 -5.21
C GLU A 169 14.14 -17.18 -4.43
N GLU A 170 13.05 -17.49 -5.10
CA GLU A 170 11.89 -18.19 -4.57
C GLU A 170 11.62 -19.41 -5.44
N LYS A 171 12.15 -20.56 -5.02
CA LYS A 171 12.02 -21.82 -5.76
C LYS A 171 10.63 -22.43 -5.61
N SER A 172 10.05 -22.86 -6.73
CA SER A 172 8.85 -23.68 -6.78
C SER A 172 9.18 -25.14 -6.47
N GLU A 173 8.16 -25.95 -6.21
CA GLU A 173 8.35 -27.39 -6.02
C GLU A 173 8.70 -28.11 -7.33
N GLN A 174 8.21 -27.61 -8.47
CA GLN A 174 8.41 -28.27 -9.76
C GLN A 174 9.62 -27.74 -10.55
N GLY A 175 9.97 -26.46 -10.43
CA GLY A 175 11.11 -25.85 -11.13
C GLY A 175 11.02 -25.93 -12.66
N LEU A 176 9.82 -25.75 -13.23
CA LEU A 176 9.56 -25.91 -14.66
C LEU A 176 10.05 -24.73 -15.50
N TYR A 177 9.90 -23.52 -14.97
CA TYR A 177 10.20 -22.27 -15.68
C TYR A 177 10.97 -21.30 -14.78
N ARG A 178 11.85 -20.50 -15.36
CA ARG A 178 12.54 -19.40 -14.67
C ARG A 178 11.86 -18.09 -15.00
N VAL A 179 11.30 -17.44 -13.99
CA VAL A 179 10.67 -16.13 -14.14
C VAL A 179 11.47 -15.10 -13.37
N VAL A 180 11.91 -14.05 -14.05
CA VAL A 180 12.47 -12.87 -13.37
C VAL A 180 11.33 -11.90 -13.08
N LEU A 181 11.13 -11.57 -11.81
CA LEU A 181 10.13 -10.59 -11.37
C LEU A 181 10.83 -9.28 -11.04
N MET A 182 10.51 -8.21 -11.78
CA MET A 182 10.94 -6.86 -11.46
C MET A 182 10.05 -6.31 -10.35
N ASP A 183 10.66 -5.99 -9.21
CA ASP A 183 9.97 -5.54 -8.01
C ASP A 183 9.69 -4.03 -8.07
N PHE A 184 8.45 -3.66 -8.36
CA PHE A 184 7.96 -2.28 -8.26
C PHE A 184 7.19 -1.99 -6.97
N GLY A 185 7.26 -2.89 -5.99
CA GLY A 185 6.34 -2.96 -4.85
C GLY A 185 5.42 -4.18 -4.96
N TYR A 186 5.99 -5.35 -5.24
CA TYR A 186 5.19 -6.54 -5.52
C TYR A 186 4.40 -7.02 -4.30
N LYS A 187 3.20 -7.53 -4.57
CA LYS A 187 2.41 -8.32 -3.62
C LYS A 187 2.90 -9.76 -3.59
N ARG A 188 3.11 -10.31 -2.39
CA ARG A 188 3.53 -11.71 -2.17
C ARG A 188 2.64 -12.72 -2.87
N ASN A 189 1.35 -12.43 -3.08
CA ASN A 189 0.47 -13.34 -3.81
C ASN A 189 0.84 -13.52 -5.30
N ILE A 190 1.53 -12.56 -5.92
CA ILE A 190 2.05 -12.71 -7.30
C ILE A 190 3.06 -13.85 -7.33
N VAL A 191 4.05 -13.81 -6.43
CA VAL A 191 5.08 -14.87 -6.30
C VAL A 191 4.43 -16.21 -5.95
N ARG A 192 3.53 -16.26 -4.96
CA ARG A 192 2.78 -17.49 -4.62
C ARG A 192 2.03 -18.07 -5.82
N SER A 193 1.47 -17.22 -6.67
CA SER A 193 0.73 -17.65 -7.86
C SER A 193 1.62 -18.16 -8.99
N LEU A 194 2.81 -17.57 -9.17
CA LEU A 194 3.84 -18.06 -10.09
C LEU A 194 4.40 -19.41 -9.63
N LYS A 195 4.75 -19.54 -8.34
CA LYS A 195 5.27 -20.80 -7.76
C LYS A 195 4.30 -21.96 -7.93
N ARG A 196 2.99 -21.74 -7.73
CA ARG A 196 1.93 -22.74 -7.96
C ARG A 196 1.82 -23.22 -9.41
N ARG A 197 2.40 -22.49 -10.36
CA ARG A 197 2.46 -22.83 -11.79
C ARG A 197 3.81 -23.43 -12.20
N GLY A 198 4.67 -23.75 -11.22
CA GLY A 198 5.99 -24.33 -11.45
C GLY A 198 7.06 -23.31 -11.86
N CYS A 199 6.86 -22.01 -11.60
CA CYS A 199 7.87 -21.01 -11.87
C CYS A 199 8.79 -20.83 -10.67
N ASP A 200 10.09 -21.02 -10.87
CA ASP A 200 11.12 -20.48 -9.98
C ASP A 200 11.23 -18.97 -10.23
N VAL A 201 11.08 -18.18 -9.17
CA VAL A 201 11.01 -16.73 -9.28
C VAL A 201 12.29 -16.09 -8.76
N THR A 202 12.99 -15.36 -9.61
CA THR A 202 14.09 -14.48 -9.21
C THR A 202 13.57 -13.06 -9.13
N ILE A 203 13.45 -12.53 -7.91
CA ILE A 203 12.95 -11.19 -7.62
C ILE A 203 14.13 -10.23 -7.67
N VAL A 204 14.06 -9.22 -8.52
CA VAL A 204 15.12 -8.23 -8.73
C VAL A 204 14.65 -6.82 -8.38
N PRO A 205 15.53 -5.94 -7.87
CA PRO A 205 15.21 -4.54 -7.68
C PRO A 205 14.68 -3.85 -8.95
N SER A 206 13.86 -2.82 -8.80
CA SER A 206 13.30 -2.06 -9.93
C SER A 206 14.37 -1.49 -10.87
N CYS A 207 15.57 -1.20 -10.36
CA CYS A 207 16.68 -0.61 -11.11
C CYS A 207 17.61 -1.63 -11.79
N THR A 208 17.33 -2.93 -11.71
CA THR A 208 18.16 -3.95 -12.38
C THR A 208 18.13 -3.78 -13.88
N SER A 209 19.30 -3.83 -14.52
CA SER A 209 19.43 -3.58 -15.95
C SER A 209 18.89 -4.75 -16.79
N ALA A 210 18.49 -4.44 -18.03
CA ALA A 210 18.06 -5.45 -18.99
C ALA A 210 19.17 -6.47 -19.28
N GLU A 211 20.43 -6.03 -19.34
CA GLU A 211 21.59 -6.91 -19.51
C GLU A 211 21.70 -7.94 -18.39
N GLU A 212 21.62 -7.49 -17.13
CA GLU A 212 21.66 -8.37 -15.96
C GLU A 212 20.48 -9.36 -15.96
N ILE A 213 19.27 -8.89 -16.28
CA ILE A 213 18.07 -9.74 -16.35
C ILE A 213 18.23 -10.82 -17.43
N LEU A 214 18.69 -10.45 -18.63
CA LEU A 214 18.89 -11.40 -19.73
C LEU A 214 20.03 -12.39 -19.45
N ALA A 215 21.06 -11.98 -18.71
CA ALA A 215 22.15 -12.86 -18.28
C ALA A 215 21.64 -13.99 -17.36
N MET A 216 20.53 -13.79 -16.65
CA MET A 216 19.86 -14.83 -15.85
C MET A 216 19.14 -15.89 -16.71
N LYS A 217 19.01 -15.67 -18.03
CA LYS A 217 18.34 -16.54 -18.99
C LYS A 217 16.90 -16.91 -18.56
N PRO A 218 16.02 -15.92 -18.35
CA PRO A 218 14.63 -16.15 -17.98
C PRO A 218 13.83 -16.80 -19.12
N ASP A 219 12.91 -17.68 -18.75
CA ASP A 219 11.84 -18.17 -19.64
C ASP A 219 10.69 -17.16 -19.75
N GLY A 220 10.57 -16.25 -18.77
CA GLY A 220 9.61 -15.16 -18.78
C GLY A 220 9.96 -14.05 -17.78
N ILE A 221 9.39 -12.87 -17.99
CA ILE A 221 9.59 -11.69 -17.15
C ILE A 221 8.24 -11.24 -16.61
N MET A 222 8.17 -11.00 -15.31
CA MET A 222 7.00 -10.47 -14.60
C MET A 222 7.26 -9.03 -14.18
N LEU A 223 6.42 -8.11 -14.61
CA LEU A 223 6.40 -6.72 -14.14
C LEU A 223 5.32 -6.60 -13.06
N SER A 224 5.73 -6.37 -11.80
CA SER A 224 4.80 -6.40 -10.67
C SER A 224 3.87 -5.19 -10.62
N ASN A 225 2.91 -5.23 -9.68
CA ASN A 225 2.25 -4.01 -9.22
C ASN A 225 3.24 -3.07 -8.51
N GLY A 226 2.81 -1.82 -8.30
CA GLY A 226 3.57 -0.83 -7.55
C GLY A 226 2.75 0.43 -7.27
N PRO A 227 3.31 1.39 -6.52
CA PRO A 227 2.71 2.69 -6.25
C PRO A 227 3.19 3.77 -7.23
N GLY A 228 2.53 4.93 -7.18
CA GLY A 228 2.95 6.14 -7.88
C GLY A 228 2.54 6.20 -9.35
N ASP A 229 3.05 7.21 -10.04
CA ASP A 229 2.78 7.45 -11.45
C ASP A 229 3.77 6.65 -12.33
N PRO A 230 3.31 5.84 -13.30
CA PRO A 230 4.19 5.14 -14.24
C PRO A 230 5.13 6.08 -15.00
N GLU A 231 4.71 7.32 -15.33
CA GLU A 231 5.50 8.25 -16.14
C GLU A 231 6.81 8.71 -15.44
N GLU A 232 6.87 8.65 -14.11
CA GLU A 232 8.06 8.99 -13.34
C GLU A 232 9.20 7.95 -13.48
N ASN A 233 8.88 6.73 -13.93
CA ASN A 233 9.81 5.59 -13.95
C ASN A 233 10.62 5.50 -15.26
N VAL A 234 11.11 6.63 -15.76
CA VAL A 234 11.77 6.76 -17.09
C VAL A 234 12.91 5.76 -17.31
N GLU A 235 13.76 5.56 -16.30
CA GLU A 235 14.88 4.61 -16.40
C GLU A 235 14.40 3.15 -16.51
N VAL A 236 13.38 2.79 -15.73
CA VAL A 236 12.79 1.44 -15.75
C VAL A 236 12.13 1.17 -17.10
N ILE A 237 11.39 2.15 -17.64
CA ILE A 237 10.77 2.07 -18.97
C ILE A 237 11.84 1.83 -20.05
N ALA A 238 12.99 2.51 -19.96
CA ALA A 238 14.09 2.31 -20.89
C ALA A 238 14.68 0.89 -20.82
N GLN A 239 14.77 0.28 -19.63
CA GLN A 239 15.19 -1.11 -19.48
C GLN A 239 14.14 -2.09 -20.04
N ILE A 240 12.86 -1.86 -19.75
CA ILE A 240 11.76 -2.69 -20.25
C ILE A 240 11.74 -2.71 -21.79
N LYS A 241 11.98 -1.58 -22.44
CA LYS A 241 12.07 -1.52 -23.91
C LYS A 241 13.15 -2.46 -24.47
N GLN A 242 14.31 -2.52 -23.83
CA GLN A 242 15.39 -3.43 -24.23
C GLN A 242 14.99 -4.90 -24.01
N LEU A 243 14.25 -5.21 -22.94
CA LEU A 243 13.72 -6.55 -22.68
C LEU A 243 12.69 -6.99 -23.73
N PHE A 244 11.85 -6.08 -24.23
CA PHE A 244 10.93 -6.35 -25.33
C PHE A 244 11.68 -6.73 -26.61
N ASP A 245 12.73 -6.01 -26.95
CA ASP A 245 13.53 -6.27 -28.16
C ASP A 245 14.26 -7.62 -28.10
N ALA A 246 14.51 -8.15 -26.89
CA ALA A 246 15.13 -9.46 -26.68
C ALA A 246 14.18 -10.66 -26.91
N GLY A 247 12.87 -10.42 -27.03
CA GLY A 247 11.89 -11.45 -27.38
C GLY A 247 11.51 -12.44 -26.26
N VAL A 248 11.88 -12.16 -25.01
CA VAL A 248 11.44 -12.95 -23.85
C VAL A 248 9.97 -12.61 -23.52
N PRO A 249 9.10 -13.59 -23.23
CA PRO A 249 7.72 -13.31 -22.83
C PRO A 249 7.63 -12.40 -21.60
N ILE A 250 6.88 -11.31 -21.70
CA ILE A 250 6.65 -10.35 -20.61
C ILE A 250 5.18 -10.36 -20.20
N PHE A 251 4.91 -10.39 -18.89
CA PHE A 251 3.58 -10.23 -18.34
C PHE A 251 3.58 -9.15 -17.24
N GLY A 252 2.70 -8.14 -17.38
CA GLY A 252 2.60 -7.01 -16.46
C GLY A 252 1.28 -6.95 -15.70
N ILE A 253 1.33 -6.51 -14.44
CA ILE A 253 0.17 -6.38 -13.55
C ILE A 253 0.13 -4.96 -12.95
N CYS A 254 -1.01 -4.29 -13.02
CA CYS A 254 -1.21 -2.94 -12.44
C CYS A 254 -0.15 -1.95 -12.96
N LEU A 255 0.78 -1.47 -12.13
CA LEU A 255 1.86 -0.60 -12.58
C LEU A 255 2.69 -1.24 -13.70
N GLY A 256 2.97 -2.55 -13.63
CA GLY A 256 3.69 -3.24 -14.70
C GLY A 256 2.90 -3.40 -16.01
N HIS A 257 1.60 -3.16 -16.01
CA HIS A 257 0.77 -3.12 -17.23
C HIS A 257 0.79 -1.74 -17.89
N GLN A 258 0.82 -0.68 -17.07
CA GLN A 258 0.90 0.72 -17.51
C GLN A 258 2.23 0.97 -18.20
#